data_AF-T0T3Y5-F1
#
_entry.id   AF-T0T3Y5-F1
#
_cell.length_a   1.000
_cell.length_b   1.000
_cell.length_c   1.000
_cell.angle_alpha   90.00
_cell.angle_beta   90.00
_cell.angle_gamma   90.00
#
_symmetry.space_group_name_H-M   'P 1'
#
loop_
_entity.id
_entity.type
_entity.pdbx_description
1 polymer ?
#
loop_
_entity_poly.entity_id
_entity_poly.type
_entity_poly.pdbx_seq_one_letter_code
_entity_poly.pdbx_strand_id
1 'polypeptide(L)'
;MRILFPLIKFIDTKISPDIITVNLPFQNEARGGRLFKSDFHDPKLQQGNTFSFKSPSDILLKFNEIKDLNRKQKTPIIFKPSLNDSMLREYIKNPGNLTANNCQLYRNNLTIYYDGSLTPCDISYSFTNIRELDYKISSAYAHKKFKDFQSHMSKYNKACEGCVFSNQVLKQQNSN
;
A
#
# COMPACT_ATOMS: atom_id res chain seq x y z
N MET A 1 5.52 4.58 -20.24
CA MET A 1 6.42 5.52 -19.54
C MET A 1 6.98 6.67 -20.38
N ARG A 2 6.75 6.76 -21.71
CA ARG A 2 7.30 7.85 -22.54
C ARG A 2 6.96 9.28 -22.07
N ILE A 3 5.85 9.46 -21.35
CA ILE A 3 5.35 10.78 -20.90
C ILE A 3 5.86 11.17 -19.50
N LEU A 4 6.39 10.23 -18.72
CA LEU A 4 6.70 10.48 -17.30
C LEU A 4 7.81 11.53 -17.11
N PHE A 5 8.86 11.51 -17.93
CA PHE A 5 9.97 12.47 -17.87
C PHE A 5 9.55 13.90 -18.24
N PRO A 6 8.90 14.12 -19.40
CA PRO A 6 8.34 15.43 -19.72
C PRO A 6 7.43 15.97 -18.62
N LEU A 7 6.60 15.11 -18.02
CA LEU A 7 5.69 15.50 -16.95
C LEU A 7 6.44 15.89 -15.67
N ILE A 8 7.41 15.09 -15.22
CA ILE A 8 8.23 15.42 -14.04
C ILE A 8 8.95 16.75 -14.23
N LYS A 9 9.60 16.96 -15.38
CA LYS A 9 10.30 18.22 -15.69
C LYS A 9 9.34 19.42 -15.72
N PHE A 10 8.16 19.23 -16.31
CA PHE A 10 7.13 20.26 -16.32
C PHE A 10 6.70 20.62 -14.90
N ILE A 11 6.41 19.62 -14.07
CA ILE A 11 5.99 19.83 -12.67
C ILE A 11 7.10 20.57 -11.89
N ASP A 12 8.35 20.13 -11.98
CA ASP A 12 9.48 20.76 -11.29
C ASP A 12 9.67 22.24 -11.68
N THR A 13 9.55 22.55 -12.98
CA THR A 13 9.89 23.88 -13.52
C THR A 13 8.74 24.87 -13.59
N LYS A 14 7.48 24.40 -13.68
CA LYS A 14 6.30 25.26 -13.86
C LYS A 14 5.38 25.32 -12.66
N ILE A 15 5.36 24.26 -11.84
CA ILE A 15 4.53 24.18 -10.63
C ILE A 15 5.42 24.36 -9.40
N SER A 16 6.60 23.75 -9.40
CA SER A 16 7.58 23.77 -8.31
C SER A 16 6.99 23.35 -6.96
N PRO A 17 6.43 22.12 -6.85
CA PRO A 17 5.94 21.62 -5.57
C PRO A 17 7.10 21.26 -4.63
N ASP A 18 6.81 21.05 -3.35
CA ASP A 18 7.83 20.64 -2.38
C ASP A 18 8.36 19.23 -2.67
N ILE A 19 7.51 18.33 -3.18
CA ILE A 19 7.85 16.92 -3.44
C ILE A 19 7.03 16.40 -4.63
N ILE A 20 7.65 15.56 -5.48
CA ILE A 20 6.97 14.75 -6.49
C ILE A 20 6.90 13.30 -5.99
N THR A 21 5.70 12.74 -5.90
CA THR A 21 5.51 11.34 -5.50
C THR A 21 5.14 10.47 -6.69
N VAL A 22 5.93 9.40 -6.92
CA VAL A 22 5.64 8.36 -7.90
C VAL A 22 5.09 7.13 -7.18
N ASN A 23 3.78 6.94 -7.25
CA ASN A 23 3.13 5.74 -6.73
C ASN A 23 3.35 4.57 -7.70
N LEU A 24 4.04 3.53 -7.25
CA LEU A 24 4.18 2.29 -8.00
C LEU A 24 2.84 1.57 -8.05
N PRO A 25 2.49 0.98 -9.21
CA PRO A 25 1.27 0.22 -9.34
C PRO A 25 1.31 -1.04 -8.46
N PHE A 26 0.16 -1.43 -7.97
CA PHE A 26 -0.08 -2.68 -7.25
C PHE A 26 -1.48 -3.18 -7.61
N GLN A 27 -1.75 -4.46 -7.36
CA GLN A 27 -3.05 -5.07 -7.58
C GLN A 27 -3.34 -6.02 -6.43
N ASN A 28 -4.19 -5.56 -5.50
CA ASN A 28 -4.58 -6.31 -4.33
C ASN A 28 -6.04 -5.96 -3.99
N GLU A 29 -6.96 -6.92 -4.08
CA GLU A 29 -8.40 -6.68 -3.83
C GLU A 29 -8.67 -6.24 -2.38
N ALA A 30 -7.78 -6.57 -1.46
CA ALA A 30 -7.86 -6.10 -0.09
C ALA A 30 -7.67 -4.58 0.03
N ARG A 31 -7.27 -3.85 -1.02
CA ARG A 31 -6.96 -2.41 -0.94
C ARG A 31 -8.00 -1.57 -1.67
N GLY A 32 -8.26 -0.38 -1.13
CA GLY A 32 -9.10 0.65 -1.76
C GLY A 32 -10.58 0.59 -1.40
N GLY A 33 -11.00 -0.33 -0.52
CA GLY A 33 -12.27 -0.22 0.20
C GLY A 33 -13.52 -0.15 -0.66
N ARG A 34 -13.53 -0.82 -1.82
CA ARG A 34 -14.66 -0.73 -2.77
C ARG A 34 -15.71 -1.82 -2.56
N LEU A 35 -15.30 -3.01 -2.15
CA LEU A 35 -16.17 -4.17 -1.93
C LEU A 35 -15.76 -4.83 -0.62
N PHE A 36 -16.47 -4.52 0.46
CA PHE A 36 -16.13 -5.04 1.77
C PHE A 36 -16.47 -6.51 1.92
N LYS A 37 -15.55 -7.25 2.55
CA LYS A 37 -15.80 -8.59 3.07
C LYS A 37 -15.94 -8.52 4.58
N SER A 38 -16.85 -9.34 5.12
CA SER A 38 -17.09 -9.47 6.55
C SER A 38 -16.19 -10.52 7.23
N ASP A 39 -15.54 -11.35 6.41
CA ASP A 39 -14.55 -12.36 6.81
C ASP A 39 -13.18 -11.93 6.29
N PHE A 40 -12.20 -11.85 7.19
CA PHE A 40 -10.84 -11.48 6.84
C PHE A 40 -10.11 -12.60 6.08
N HIS A 41 -10.56 -13.84 6.23
CA HIS A 41 -10.02 -15.01 5.54
C HIS A 41 -10.57 -15.19 4.12
N ASP A 42 -11.43 -14.29 3.64
CA ASP A 42 -11.93 -14.35 2.26
C ASP A 42 -10.75 -14.44 1.26
N PRO A 43 -10.76 -15.43 0.33
CA PRO A 43 -9.66 -15.63 -0.61
C PRO A 43 -9.28 -14.38 -1.40
N LYS A 44 -10.22 -13.48 -1.66
CA LYS A 44 -9.98 -12.21 -2.35
C LYS A 44 -9.11 -11.27 -1.53
N LEU A 45 -9.31 -11.23 -0.21
CA LEU A 45 -8.47 -10.43 0.68
C LEU A 45 -7.07 -11.04 0.83
N GLN A 46 -6.98 -12.36 0.76
CA GLN A 46 -5.72 -13.10 0.95
C GLN A 46 -4.94 -13.33 -0.35
N GLN A 47 -5.32 -12.68 -1.46
CA GLN A 47 -4.66 -12.85 -2.76
C GLN A 47 -3.24 -12.25 -2.77
N GLY A 48 -3.04 -11.11 -2.10
CA GLY A 48 -1.79 -10.38 -2.14
C GLY A 48 -1.63 -9.46 -3.34
N ASN A 49 -0.42 -8.98 -3.58
CA ASN A 49 -0.10 -8.12 -4.71
C ASN A 49 0.21 -8.96 -5.95
N THR A 50 -0.73 -8.99 -6.89
CA THR A 50 -0.66 -9.76 -8.14
C THR A 50 -0.17 -8.94 -9.33
N PHE A 51 0.17 -7.67 -9.13
CA PHE A 51 0.61 -6.81 -10.21
C PHE A 51 1.91 -7.35 -10.82
N SER A 52 2.03 -7.21 -12.14
CA SER A 52 3.25 -7.51 -12.87
C SER A 52 3.52 -6.44 -13.93
N PHE A 53 4.77 -6.01 -14.02
CA PHE A 53 5.20 -5.14 -15.10
C PHE A 53 5.36 -5.97 -16.38
N LYS A 54 4.81 -5.49 -17.50
CA LYS A 54 4.92 -6.17 -18.81
C LYS A 54 6.38 -6.35 -19.28
N SER A 55 7.26 -5.41 -18.93
CA SER A 55 8.68 -5.44 -19.28
C SER A 55 9.51 -4.89 -18.12
N PRO A 56 9.82 -5.70 -17.08
CA PRO A 56 10.55 -5.24 -15.90
C PRO A 56 11.90 -4.59 -16.24
N SER A 57 12.61 -5.10 -17.26
CA SER A 57 13.88 -4.53 -17.75
C SER A 57 13.74 -3.08 -18.21
N ASP A 58 12.71 -2.77 -19.01
CA ASP A 58 12.48 -1.41 -19.51
C ASP A 58 12.10 -0.47 -18.37
N ILE A 59 11.33 -0.98 -17.40
CA ILE A 59 10.96 -0.21 -16.21
C ILE A 59 12.19 0.08 -15.35
N LEU A 60 13.12 -0.88 -15.19
CA LEU A 60 14.38 -0.68 -14.48
C LEU A 60 15.27 0.37 -15.16
N LEU A 61 15.35 0.35 -16.50
CA LEU A 61 16.05 1.40 -17.25
C LEU A 61 15.46 2.77 -16.98
N LYS A 62 14.13 2.89 -17.04
CA LYS A 62 13.45 4.15 -16.75
C LYS A 62 13.56 4.58 -15.29
N PHE A 63 13.57 3.64 -14.36
CA PHE A 63 13.82 3.91 -12.95
C PHE A 63 15.21 4.55 -12.74
N ASN A 64 16.25 4.00 -13.39
CA ASN A 64 17.60 4.60 -13.35
C ASN A 64 17.61 6.02 -13.91
N GLU A 65 16.95 6.23 -15.06
CA GLU A 65 16.84 7.57 -15.64
C GLU A 65 16.15 8.56 -14.66
N ILE A 66 15.12 8.13 -13.90
CA ILE A 66 14.42 9.00 -12.93
C ILE A 66 15.36 9.33 -11.77
N LYS A 67 16.15 8.37 -11.30
CA LYS A 67 17.14 8.57 -10.24
C LYS A 67 18.21 9.57 -10.65
N ASP A 68 18.70 9.47 -11.88
CA ASP A 68 19.68 10.42 -12.42
C ASP A 68 19.08 11.80 -12.63
N LEU A 69 17.81 11.87 -13.03
CA LEU A 69 17.09 13.12 -13.08
C LEU A 69 16.96 13.72 -11.67
N ASN A 70 16.48 12.96 -10.68
CA ASN A 70 16.28 13.40 -9.28
C ASN A 70 17.53 14.04 -8.66
N ARG A 71 18.73 13.58 -9.01
CA ARG A 71 20.01 14.18 -8.58
C ARG A 71 20.25 15.60 -9.10
N LYS A 72 19.55 16.01 -10.16
CA LYS A 72 19.75 17.27 -10.90
C LYS A 72 18.62 18.28 -10.72
N GLN A 73 17.46 17.86 -10.19
CA GLN A 73 16.29 18.73 -10.04
C GLN A 73 16.27 19.38 -8.67
N LYS A 74 15.49 20.46 -8.55
CA LYS A 74 15.25 21.09 -7.24
C LYS A 74 14.23 20.29 -6.43
N THR A 75 13.18 19.83 -7.08
CA THR A 75 12.10 19.10 -6.42
C THR A 75 12.49 17.63 -6.21
N PRO A 76 12.48 17.13 -4.96
CA PRO A 76 12.76 15.73 -4.68
C PRO A 76 11.66 14.82 -5.21
N ILE A 77 12.07 13.71 -5.83
CA ILE A 77 11.21 12.61 -6.24
C ILE A 77 11.27 11.49 -5.22
N ILE A 78 10.12 11.10 -4.70
CA ILE A 78 9.97 9.93 -3.83
C ILE A 78 9.10 8.87 -4.49
N PHE A 79 9.37 7.60 -4.17
CA PHE A 79 8.56 6.46 -4.61
C PHE A 79 7.71 5.93 -3.47
N LYS A 80 6.51 5.46 -3.81
CA LYS A 80 5.61 4.76 -2.89
C LYS A 80 5.25 3.37 -3.45
N PRO A 81 5.22 2.30 -2.64
CA PRO A 81 5.52 2.26 -1.21
C PRO A 81 6.97 2.70 -0.90
N SER A 82 7.18 3.22 0.32
CA SER A 82 8.48 3.76 0.73
C SER A 82 9.49 2.63 0.87
N LEU A 83 10.40 2.55 -0.10
CA LEU A 83 11.36 1.46 -0.27
C LEU A 83 12.74 2.03 -0.58
N ASN A 84 13.79 1.32 -0.14
CA ASN A 84 15.15 1.65 -0.57
C ASN A 84 15.38 1.24 -2.04
N ASP A 85 16.51 1.65 -2.62
CA ASP A 85 16.80 1.42 -4.05
C ASP A 85 16.80 -0.06 -4.44
N SER A 86 17.42 -0.91 -3.62
CA SER A 86 17.48 -2.36 -3.86
C SER A 86 16.08 -2.96 -3.88
N MET A 87 15.25 -2.59 -2.90
CA MET A 87 13.88 -3.06 -2.79
C MET A 87 12.97 -2.56 -3.90
N LEU A 88 13.16 -1.33 -4.38
CA LEU A 88 12.43 -0.81 -5.55
C LEU A 88 12.73 -1.65 -6.80
N ARG A 89 14.00 -2.04 -6.99
CA ARG A 89 14.39 -2.91 -8.10
C ARG A 89 13.76 -4.30 -7.98
N GLU A 90 13.75 -4.87 -6.79
CA GLU A 90 13.10 -6.15 -6.54
C GLU A 90 11.57 -6.06 -6.72
N TYR A 91 10.95 -4.95 -6.30
CA TYR A 91 9.53 -4.72 -6.57
C TYR A 91 9.23 -4.65 -8.07
N ILE A 92 10.06 -3.99 -8.87
CA ILE A 92 9.86 -3.91 -10.33
C ILE A 92 9.95 -5.31 -10.96
N LYS A 93 10.82 -6.18 -10.45
CA LYS A 93 10.94 -7.57 -10.93
C LYS A 93 9.76 -8.43 -10.48
N ASN A 94 9.38 -8.32 -9.21
CA ASN A 94 8.30 -9.09 -8.61
C ASN A 94 7.61 -8.31 -7.48
N PRO A 95 6.52 -7.58 -7.79
CA PRO A 95 5.76 -6.79 -6.81
C PRO A 95 5.21 -7.61 -5.63
N GLY A 96 4.92 -8.89 -5.86
CA GLY A 96 4.42 -9.83 -4.86
C GLY A 96 5.48 -10.32 -3.87
N ASN A 97 6.77 -9.98 -4.05
CA ASN A 97 7.82 -10.37 -3.09
C ASN A 97 7.94 -9.42 -1.89
N LEU A 98 7.18 -8.32 -1.87
CA LEU A 98 7.19 -7.37 -0.76
C LEU A 98 5.96 -7.51 0.10
N THR A 99 6.13 -7.23 1.39
CA THR A 99 5.05 -7.25 2.37
C THR A 99 5.24 -6.22 3.46
N ALA A 100 4.16 -5.85 4.15
CA ALA A 100 4.23 -4.97 5.29
C ALA A 100 4.92 -5.67 6.47
N ASN A 101 5.98 -5.08 7.01
CA ASN A 101 6.56 -5.53 8.27
C ASN A 101 5.91 -4.78 9.43
N ASN A 102 5.35 -5.52 10.38
CA ASN A 102 4.91 -4.98 11.67
C ASN A 102 4.03 -3.72 11.53
N CYS A 103 3.05 -3.73 10.61
CA CYS A 103 2.21 -2.57 10.34
C CYS A 103 1.38 -2.23 11.59
N GLN A 104 1.49 -1.00 12.10
CA GLN A 104 0.75 -0.53 13.28
C GLN A 104 -0.36 0.47 12.95
N LEU A 105 -0.65 0.70 11.67
CA LEU A 105 -1.64 1.69 11.24
C LEU A 105 -3.00 1.47 11.91
N TYR A 106 -3.42 0.21 12.05
CA TYR A 106 -4.71 -0.13 12.65
C TYR A 106 -4.84 0.27 14.12
N ARG A 107 -3.72 0.49 14.84
CA ARG A 107 -3.78 0.90 16.25
C ARG A 107 -4.30 2.33 16.41
N ASN A 108 -4.01 3.18 15.43
CA ASN A 108 -4.29 4.61 15.50
C ASN A 108 -5.31 5.07 14.46
N ASN A 109 -5.67 4.20 13.50
CA ASN A 109 -6.55 4.54 12.40
C ASN A 109 -7.78 3.63 12.39
N LEU A 110 -8.92 4.22 12.08
CA LEU A 110 -10.14 3.55 11.69
C LEU A 110 -10.65 4.29 10.45
N THR A 111 -11.15 3.55 9.46
CA THR A 111 -11.79 4.17 8.30
C THR A 111 -13.29 3.94 8.40
N ILE A 112 -14.06 5.03 8.25
CA ILE A 112 -15.52 5.00 8.16
C ILE A 112 -15.89 5.31 6.72
N TYR A 113 -16.64 4.42 6.08
CA TYR A 113 -17.15 4.64 4.73
C TYR A 113 -18.54 5.27 4.75
N TYR A 114 -18.99 5.75 3.59
CA TYR A 114 -20.25 6.51 3.46
C TYR A 114 -21.49 5.71 3.91
N ASP A 115 -21.43 4.38 3.82
CA ASP A 115 -22.47 3.44 4.26
C ASP A 115 -22.43 3.17 5.77
N GLY A 116 -21.45 3.74 6.48
CA GLY A 116 -21.19 3.53 7.90
C GLY A 116 -20.32 2.30 8.19
N SER A 117 -19.85 1.57 7.18
CA SER A 117 -18.93 0.44 7.37
C SER A 117 -17.64 0.91 8.03
N LEU A 118 -17.21 0.21 9.07
CA LEU A 118 -15.95 0.44 9.75
C LEU A 118 -14.91 -0.60 9.34
N THR A 119 -13.73 -0.11 8.98
CA THR A 119 -12.58 -0.94 8.62
C THR A 119 -11.36 -0.55 9.48
N PRO A 120 -10.45 -1.49 9.79
CA PRO A 120 -9.34 -1.22 10.71
C PRO A 120 -8.23 -0.38 10.07
N CYS A 121 -8.26 -0.23 8.75
CA CYS A 121 -7.46 0.69 7.94
C CYS A 121 -8.09 0.73 6.54
N ASP A 122 -7.47 1.40 5.57
CA ASP A 122 -7.91 1.43 4.16
C ASP A 122 -7.75 0.04 3.49
N ILE A 123 -8.53 -0.94 3.94
CA ILE A 123 -8.63 -2.29 3.41
C ILE A 123 -10.10 -2.69 3.23
N SER A 124 -10.35 -3.60 2.30
CA SER A 124 -11.68 -4.12 1.93
C SER A 124 -12.24 -5.12 2.95
N TYR A 125 -11.96 -4.92 4.25
CA TYR A 125 -12.47 -5.73 5.35
C TYR A 125 -13.29 -4.87 6.31
N SER A 126 -14.60 -5.12 6.36
CA SER A 126 -15.53 -4.45 7.28
C SER A 126 -15.74 -5.32 8.51
N PHE A 127 -15.42 -4.77 9.68
CA PHE A 127 -15.57 -5.50 10.93
C PHE A 127 -16.93 -5.25 11.61
N THR A 128 -17.60 -4.14 11.32
CA THR A 128 -18.94 -3.76 11.85
C THR A 128 -19.44 -2.51 11.12
N ASN A 129 -20.68 -2.08 11.39
CA ASN A 129 -21.18 -0.77 11.00
C ASN A 129 -21.22 0.17 12.22
N ILE A 130 -20.93 1.46 12.04
CA ILE A 130 -20.95 2.46 13.11
C ILE A 130 -22.31 2.55 13.84
N ARG A 131 -23.41 2.22 13.13
CA ARG A 131 -24.77 2.16 13.70
C ARG A 131 -24.94 1.01 14.70
N GLU A 132 -24.26 -0.10 14.48
CA GLU A 132 -24.26 -1.26 15.39
C GLU A 132 -23.50 -0.96 16.69
N LEU A 133 -22.67 0.09 16.70
CA LEU A 133 -21.93 0.56 17.87
C LEU A 133 -22.60 1.74 18.57
N ASP A 134 -23.86 2.06 18.24
CA ASP A 134 -24.56 3.27 18.70
C ASP A 134 -23.73 4.55 18.48
N TYR A 135 -22.99 4.60 17.37
CA TYR A 135 -22.06 5.70 17.04
C TYR A 135 -20.91 5.92 18.02
N LYS A 136 -20.63 4.96 18.92
CA LYS A 136 -19.51 5.01 19.87
C LYS A 136 -18.24 4.41 19.24
N ILE A 137 -17.41 5.26 18.63
CA ILE A 137 -16.15 4.84 17.98
C ILE A 137 -15.21 4.14 18.97
N SER A 138 -15.20 4.51 20.25
CA SER A 138 -14.37 3.87 21.28
C SER A 138 -14.67 2.36 21.41
N SER A 139 -15.89 1.93 21.12
CA SER A 139 -16.30 0.52 21.12
C SER A 139 -15.69 -0.29 19.97
N ALA A 140 -15.23 0.37 18.90
CA ALA A 140 -14.70 -0.30 17.71
C ALA A 140 -13.47 -1.16 18.00
N TYR A 141 -12.53 -0.65 18.81
CA TYR A 141 -11.32 -1.38 19.19
C TYR A 141 -11.59 -2.59 20.10
N ALA A 142 -12.72 -2.55 20.83
CA ALA A 142 -13.15 -3.67 21.67
C ALA A 142 -13.88 -4.75 20.86
N HIS A 143 -14.31 -4.45 19.64
CA HIS A 143 -15.11 -5.34 18.80
C HIS A 143 -14.37 -6.63 18.47
N LYS A 144 -15.05 -7.78 18.58
CA LYS A 144 -14.44 -9.12 18.41
C LYS A 144 -13.68 -9.26 17.09
N LYS A 145 -14.30 -8.84 15.98
CA LYS A 145 -13.71 -8.88 14.64
C LYS A 145 -12.50 -7.95 14.47
N PHE A 146 -12.47 -6.82 15.18
CA PHE A 146 -11.30 -5.93 15.18
C PHE A 146 -10.11 -6.59 15.89
N LYS A 147 -10.35 -7.20 17.06
CA LYS A 147 -9.33 -7.95 17.81
C LYS A 147 -8.79 -9.14 17.02
N ASP A 148 -9.67 -9.84 16.30
CA ASP A 148 -9.31 -10.94 15.40
C ASP A 148 -8.36 -10.45 14.29
N PHE A 149 -8.74 -9.38 13.58
CA PHE A 149 -7.86 -8.73 12.61
C PHE A 149 -6.50 -8.32 13.19
N GLN A 150 -6.49 -7.71 14.38
CA GLN A 150 -5.25 -7.31 15.05
C GLN A 150 -4.31 -8.50 15.29
N SER A 151 -4.85 -9.67 15.64
CA SER A 151 -4.06 -10.89 15.84
C SER A 151 -3.37 -11.32 14.54
N HIS A 152 -4.02 -11.16 13.39
CA HIS A 152 -3.44 -11.48 12.08
C HIS A 152 -2.37 -10.49 11.62
N MET A 153 -2.50 -9.22 12.00
CA MET A 153 -1.52 -8.18 11.65
C MET A 153 -0.22 -8.25 12.45
N SER A 154 -0.18 -9.06 13.52
CA SER A 154 1.07 -9.34 14.25
C SER A 154 2.09 -10.15 13.44
N LYS A 155 1.64 -10.76 12.34
CA LYS A 155 2.46 -11.57 11.42
C LYS A 155 2.37 -11.02 10.00
N TYR A 156 3.20 -11.56 9.12
CA TYR A 156 3.09 -11.36 7.68
C TYR A 156 1.65 -11.66 7.20
N ASN A 157 1.09 -10.76 6.39
CA ASN A 157 -0.24 -10.94 5.81
C ASN A 157 -0.31 -10.46 4.35
N LYS A 158 -0.87 -11.30 3.48
CA LYS A 158 -1.02 -11.02 2.04
C LYS A 158 -1.91 -9.81 1.77
N ALA A 159 -2.95 -9.59 2.58
CA ALA A 159 -3.84 -8.44 2.45
C ALA A 159 -3.11 -7.07 2.55
N CYS A 160 -1.91 -7.05 3.13
CA CYS A 160 -1.11 -5.84 3.33
C CYS A 160 -0.02 -5.61 2.26
N GLU A 161 0.13 -6.53 1.30
CA GLU A 161 1.10 -6.39 0.22
C GLU A 161 0.77 -5.20 -0.69
N GLY A 162 1.80 -4.44 -1.07
CA GLY A 162 1.66 -3.26 -1.91
C GLY A 162 1.10 -2.03 -1.19
N CYS A 163 0.82 -2.10 0.12
CA CYS A 163 0.35 -0.95 0.89
C CYS A 163 1.38 0.19 0.91
N VAL A 164 0.97 1.38 0.45
CA VAL A 164 1.80 2.59 0.36
C VAL A 164 2.04 3.29 1.70
N PHE A 165 1.25 2.93 2.72
CA PHE A 165 1.28 3.55 4.05
C PHE A 165 2.12 2.76 5.06
N SER A 166 2.48 1.51 4.78
CA SER A 166 3.30 0.69 5.67
C SER A 166 4.72 0.54 5.13
N ASN A 167 5.66 0.33 6.05
CA ASN A 167 7.03 -0.05 5.69
C ASN A 167 6.99 -1.46 5.10
N GLN A 168 7.29 -1.54 3.81
CA GLN A 168 7.34 -2.80 3.09
C GLN A 168 8.76 -3.39 3.23
N VAL A 169 8.87 -4.71 3.39
CA VAL A 169 10.12 -5.49 3.45
C VAL A 169 10.05 -6.63 2.43
N LEU A 170 11.20 -7.17 2.06
CA LEU A 170 11.25 -8.41 1.30
C LEU A 170 10.66 -9.51 2.19
N LYS A 171 9.80 -10.35 1.61
CA LYS A 171 9.41 -11.59 2.26
C LYS A 171 10.71 -12.35 2.53
N GLN A 172 11.08 -12.47 3.81
CA GLN A 172 12.08 -13.47 4.17
C GLN A 172 11.52 -14.78 3.65
N GLN A 173 12.28 -15.48 2.80
CA GLN A 173 12.00 -16.88 2.55
C GLN A 173 12.18 -17.54 3.91
N ASN A 174 11.10 -17.66 4.67
CA ASN A 174 11.06 -18.55 5.79
C ASN A 174 11.13 -19.94 5.16
N SER A 175 12.36 -20.42 5.01
CA SER A 175 12.69 -21.84 4.97
C SER A 175 12.07 -22.46 6.22
N ASN A 176 10.84 -22.91 6.09
CA ASN A 176 10.24 -23.92 6.96
C ASN A 176 9.91 -25.10 6.06
#